data_AF-A0AAN7QBP7-F1
#
_entry.id   AF-A0AAN7QBP7-F1
#
_cell.length_a   1.000
_cell.length_b   1.000
_cell.length_c   1.000
_cell.angle_alpha   90.00
_cell.angle_beta   90.00
_cell.angle_gamma   90.00
#
_symmetry.space_group_name_H-M   'P 1'
#
loop_
_entity.id
_entity.type
_entity.pdbx_description
1 polymer ?
#
loop_
_entity_poly.entity_id
_entity_poly.type
_entity_poly.pdbx_seq_one_letter_code
_entity_poly.pdbx_strand_id
1 'polypeptide(L)'
;MKFAIIQVLMPAMVAARMVFLNNENESDYERAGSWQIIYPGTKWCGAGNVAQNENDFGPEIEADRCCKAHDLCDDYIEAGGTKHNLTNSAFYTRLKCQCDEDFNACLKKGNTRASNQVGYLYFNALGTQCFREDYPVISCVRYTITPKRKCLEYEYDTTKEKIYQWFDVQIY
;
A
#
# COMPACT_ATOMS: atom_id res chain seq x y z
N MET A 1 12.19 4.20 -1.10
CA MET A 1 11.83 4.29 0.35
C MET A 1 10.40 3.82 0.58
N LYS A 2 10.12 3.01 1.61
CA LYS A 2 8.83 2.30 1.83
C LYS A 2 8.39 2.40 3.31
N PHE A 3 7.23 3.01 3.62
CA PHE A 3 6.58 3.12 4.94
C PHE A 3 5.10 3.52 4.76
N ALA A 4 4.09 3.20 5.56
CA ALA A 4 3.93 2.39 6.75
C ALA A 4 2.43 2.02 6.85
N ILE A 5 2.15 0.83 7.36
CA ILE A 5 0.90 0.60 8.07
C ILE A 5 1.26 0.58 9.56
N ILE A 6 1.28 1.76 10.17
CA ILE A 6 1.37 1.90 11.62
C ILE A 6 0.05 2.55 12.04
N GLN A 7 -0.94 1.74 12.39
CA GLN A 7 -1.89 2.05 13.47
C GLN A 7 -2.94 0.97 13.76
N VAL A 8 -3.13 -0.06 12.93
CA VAL A 8 -4.34 -0.90 13.10
C VAL A 8 -4.12 -2.22 13.86
N LEU A 9 -2.89 -2.72 14.06
CA LEU A 9 -2.68 -4.03 14.71
C LEU A 9 -1.47 -4.12 15.67
N MET A 10 -1.33 -3.18 16.60
CA MET A 10 -0.54 -3.43 17.82
C MET A 10 -1.32 -3.04 19.07
N PRO A 11 -1.91 -3.99 19.82
CA PRO A 11 -2.20 -3.77 21.22
C PRO A 11 -0.87 -3.67 21.98
N ALA A 12 -0.58 -2.49 22.56
CA ALA A 12 0.25 -2.29 23.75
C ALA A 12 1.72 -2.79 23.78
N MET A 13 2.55 -2.58 22.75
CA MET A 13 4.00 -2.91 22.82
C MET A 13 4.98 -1.75 22.56
N VAL A 14 4.53 -0.57 22.12
CA VAL A 14 5.46 0.53 21.74
C VAL A 14 5.84 1.44 22.92
N ALA A 15 5.28 1.23 24.12
CA ALA A 15 5.59 2.07 25.29
C ALA A 15 6.88 1.66 26.04
N ALA A 16 7.51 0.53 25.72
CA ALA A 16 8.55 -0.06 26.56
C ALA A 16 9.90 -0.21 25.84
N ARG A 17 10.54 0.90 25.44
CA ARG A 17 12.02 0.94 25.25
C ARG A 17 12.64 2.34 25.12
N MET A 18 11.98 3.39 25.63
CA MET A 18 12.64 4.71 25.83
C MET A 18 13.52 4.74 27.08
N VAL A 19 14.34 3.71 27.31
CA VAL A 19 15.35 3.80 28.37
C VAL A 19 16.63 3.03 28.02
N PHE A 20 17.72 3.80 27.95
CA PHE A 20 19.14 3.41 27.95
C PHE A 20 19.73 2.78 26.67
N LEU A 21 20.58 3.52 25.94
CA LEU A 21 22.05 3.51 26.10
C LEU A 21 22.73 4.48 25.10
N ASN A 22 23.77 5.16 25.58
CA ASN A 22 24.63 6.11 24.87
C ASN A 22 25.58 5.39 23.89
N ASN A 23 25.71 5.87 22.65
CA ASN A 23 26.95 5.97 21.84
C ASN A 23 26.59 6.29 20.39
N GLU A 24 27.10 7.42 19.88
CA GLU A 24 26.81 7.96 18.54
C GLU A 24 27.63 7.24 17.46
N ASN A 25 26.96 6.76 16.41
CA ASN A 25 27.59 6.43 15.13
C ASN A 25 26.65 6.87 13.99
N GLU A 26 27.15 7.70 13.06
CA GLU A 26 26.38 8.32 11.97
C GLU A 26 25.83 7.29 10.95
N SER A 27 26.42 6.08 10.92
CA SER A 27 25.94 4.92 10.15
C SER A 27 24.72 4.21 10.76
N ASP A 28 24.38 4.48 12.02
CA ASP A 28 23.17 3.95 12.65
C ASP A 28 21.94 4.82 12.42
N TYR A 29 22.07 6.05 11.89
CA TYR A 29 20.92 6.90 11.55
C TYR A 29 20.19 6.43 10.28
N GLU A 30 20.91 5.90 9.29
CA GLU A 30 20.30 5.23 8.12
C GLU A 30 19.63 3.89 8.50
N ARG A 31 20.15 3.21 9.52
CA ARG A 31 19.62 1.94 10.02
C ARG A 31 18.56 2.10 11.13
N ALA A 32 18.44 3.28 11.73
CA ALA A 32 17.38 3.67 12.66
C ALA A 32 16.15 4.28 11.94
N GLY A 33 16.30 4.67 10.68
CA GLY A 33 15.24 5.21 9.81
C GLY A 33 14.46 4.17 9.01
N SER A 34 14.75 2.87 9.16
CA SER A 34 14.19 1.76 8.37
C SER A 34 13.49 0.71 9.24
N TRP A 35 12.33 1.03 9.83
CA TRP A 35 11.42 0.03 10.35
C TRP A 35 10.77 -0.73 9.16
N GLN A 36 11.46 -1.72 8.58
CA GLN A 36 10.83 -2.62 7.60
C GLN A 36 9.74 -3.44 8.28
N ILE A 37 8.51 -2.90 8.29
CA ILE A 37 7.33 -3.58 8.82
C ILE A 37 6.86 -4.52 7.73
N ILE A 38 7.11 -5.81 7.95
CA ILE A 38 6.62 -6.92 7.14
C ILE A 38 5.56 -7.66 7.95
N TYR A 39 4.45 -8.01 7.31
CA TYR A 39 3.38 -8.78 7.95
C TYR A 39 3.96 -10.13 8.43
N PRO A 40 3.72 -10.55 9.69
CA PRO A 40 4.31 -11.78 10.23
C PRO A 40 4.00 -13.00 9.36
N GLY A 41 5.04 -13.80 9.08
CA GLY A 41 4.89 -15.00 8.24
C GLY A 41 4.92 -14.73 6.72
N THR A 42 5.17 -13.49 6.30
CA THR A 42 5.38 -13.12 4.89
C THR A 42 6.78 -12.54 4.71
N LYS A 43 7.22 -12.39 3.46
CA LYS A 43 8.47 -11.71 3.11
C LYS A 43 8.25 -10.49 2.21
N TRP A 44 7.10 -10.40 1.56
CA TRP A 44 6.76 -9.38 0.57
C TRP A 44 5.62 -8.45 1.01
N CYS A 45 4.85 -8.80 2.04
CA CYS A 45 3.72 -7.99 2.49
C CYS A 45 4.16 -6.89 3.47
N GLY A 46 4.67 -5.77 2.96
CA GLY A 46 4.98 -4.64 3.82
C GLY A 46 5.69 -3.50 3.11
N ALA A 47 6.55 -2.82 3.87
CA ALA A 47 7.42 -1.76 3.37
C ALA A 47 8.52 -2.34 2.46
N GLY A 48 8.11 -2.75 1.26
CA GLY A 48 8.86 -3.63 0.39
C GLY A 48 8.96 -5.04 0.89
N ASN A 49 10.14 -5.61 0.72
CA ASN A 49 10.33 -7.02 1.01
C ASN A 49 11.67 -7.27 1.69
N VAL A 50 11.71 -8.38 2.42
CA VAL A 50 12.89 -8.96 3.07
C VAL A 50 13.29 -10.29 2.41
N ALA A 51 12.76 -10.53 1.21
CA ALA A 51 13.02 -11.71 0.43
C ALA A 51 14.46 -11.71 -0.10
N GLN A 52 15.16 -12.83 0.02
CA GLN A 52 16.52 -12.96 -0.50
C GLN A 52 16.57 -13.13 -2.02
N ASN A 53 15.47 -13.59 -2.60
CA ASN A 53 15.29 -13.75 -4.04
C ASN A 53 13.78 -13.84 -4.36
N GLU A 54 13.46 -13.87 -5.65
CA GLU A 54 12.07 -13.90 -6.14
C GLU A 54 11.23 -15.09 -5.66
N ASN A 55 11.83 -16.22 -5.31
CA ASN A 55 11.10 -17.41 -4.85
C ASN A 55 11.15 -17.56 -3.32
N ASP A 56 11.70 -16.57 -2.62
CA ASP A 56 11.82 -16.58 -1.18
C ASP A 56 10.51 -16.08 -0.54
N PHE A 57 9.69 -17.02 -0.09
CA PHE A 57 8.40 -16.75 0.54
C PHE A 57 8.39 -17.18 2.02
N GLY A 58 7.54 -16.53 2.80
CA GLY A 58 7.20 -16.93 4.16
C GLY A 58 6.12 -18.03 4.22
N PRO A 59 5.81 -18.54 5.42
CA PRO A 59 4.78 -19.57 5.63
C PRO A 59 3.37 -19.15 5.22
N GLU A 60 3.03 -17.86 5.22
CA GLU A 60 1.74 -17.33 4.75
C GLU A 60 1.74 -17.16 3.21
N ILE A 61 2.03 -18.26 2.51
CA ILE A 61 2.40 -18.30 1.09
C ILE A 61 1.36 -17.61 0.17
N GLU A 62 0.07 -17.76 0.46
CA GLU A 62 -1.01 -17.21 -0.37
C GLU A 62 -1.03 -15.68 -0.31
N ALA A 63 -0.89 -15.09 0.88
CA ALA A 63 -0.78 -13.64 1.03
C ALA A 63 0.54 -13.14 0.41
N ASP A 64 1.63 -13.86 0.66
CA ASP A 64 2.97 -13.45 0.27
C ASP A 64 3.16 -13.39 -1.25
N ARG A 65 2.58 -14.35 -1.98
CA ARG A 65 2.54 -14.33 -3.46
C ARG A 65 1.78 -13.12 -4.00
N CYS A 66 0.64 -12.79 -3.40
CA CYS A 66 -0.13 -11.61 -3.81
C CYS A 66 0.68 -10.32 -3.58
N CYS A 67 1.37 -10.22 -2.44
CA CYS A 67 2.21 -9.08 -2.15
C CYS A 67 3.43 -9.00 -3.07
N LYS A 68 4.08 -10.13 -3.40
CA LYS A 68 5.16 -10.13 -4.40
C LYS A 68 4.69 -9.59 -5.75
N ALA A 69 3.55 -10.07 -6.24
CA ALA A 69 2.99 -9.62 -7.52
C ALA A 69 2.69 -8.12 -7.50
N HIS A 70 2.18 -7.61 -6.37
CA HIS A 70 1.93 -6.19 -6.14
C HIS A 70 3.23 -5.36 -6.09
N ASP A 71 4.26 -5.85 -5.39
CA ASP A 71 5.58 -5.19 -5.27
C ASP A 71 6.31 -5.09 -6.62
N LEU A 72 6.00 -5.99 -7.57
CA LEU A 72 6.57 -6.06 -8.92
C LEU A 72 5.73 -5.31 -9.98
N CYS A 73 4.81 -4.45 -9.55
CA CYS A 73 4.05 -3.60 -10.46
C CYS A 73 4.98 -2.77 -11.36
N ASP A 74 4.66 -2.74 -12.65
CA ASP A 74 5.44 -2.08 -13.71
C ASP A 74 5.34 -0.55 -13.69
N ASP A 75 4.32 0.02 -13.05
CA ASP A 75 4.15 1.46 -12.91
C ASP A 75 3.75 1.87 -11.50
N TYR A 76 4.59 2.72 -10.91
CA TYR A 76 4.48 3.20 -9.55
C TYR A 76 5.07 4.60 -9.38
N ILE A 77 4.66 5.25 -8.30
CA ILE A 77 5.21 6.52 -7.84
C ILE A 77 5.65 6.33 -6.39
N GLU A 78 6.97 6.40 -6.13
CA GLU A 78 7.52 6.32 -4.77
C GLU A 78 6.97 7.44 -3.87
N ALA A 79 7.13 7.27 -2.56
CA ALA A 79 6.78 8.30 -1.59
C ALA A 79 7.49 9.63 -1.90
N GLY A 80 6.74 10.72 -1.98
CA GLY A 80 7.25 12.05 -2.38
C GLY A 80 7.60 12.20 -3.86
N GLY A 81 7.55 11.12 -4.63
CA GLY A 81 7.90 11.11 -6.05
C GLY A 81 6.87 11.83 -6.91
N THR A 82 7.31 12.26 -8.10
CA THR A 82 6.44 12.83 -9.13
C THR A 82 6.61 12.07 -10.45
N LYS A 83 5.50 11.62 -11.02
CA LYS A 83 5.41 10.96 -12.34
C LYS A 83 4.04 11.25 -12.92
N HIS A 84 3.90 11.29 -14.25
CA HIS A 84 2.62 11.53 -14.92
C HIS A 84 1.92 12.84 -14.49
N ASN A 85 2.69 13.86 -14.11
CA ASN A 85 2.20 15.10 -13.49
C ASN A 85 1.42 14.89 -12.18
N LEU A 86 1.56 13.74 -11.54
CA LEU A 86 1.03 13.42 -10.22
C LEU A 86 2.18 13.38 -9.21
N THR A 87 2.02 14.09 -8.09
CA THR A 87 2.93 13.99 -6.95
C THR A 87 2.29 13.08 -5.90
N ASN A 88 3.00 12.02 -5.51
CA ASN A 88 2.59 11.15 -4.42
C ASN A 88 2.99 11.78 -3.08
N SER A 89 2.06 12.47 -2.43
CA SER A 89 2.29 13.06 -1.09
C SER A 89 2.22 12.04 0.05
N ALA A 90 1.87 10.78 -0.22
CA ALA A 90 1.87 9.73 0.79
C ALA A 90 3.30 9.31 1.14
N PHE A 91 3.46 8.79 2.36
CA PHE A 91 4.73 8.26 2.86
C PHE A 91 5.05 6.84 2.35
N TYR A 92 4.12 6.24 1.59
CA TYR A 92 4.24 4.94 0.91
C TYR A 92 4.22 5.09 -0.61
N THR A 93 4.67 4.05 -1.32
CA THR A 93 4.55 3.93 -2.78
C THR A 93 3.09 3.73 -3.18
N ARG A 94 2.64 4.43 -4.22
CA ARG A 94 1.33 4.20 -4.86
C ARG A 94 1.54 3.60 -6.25
N LEU A 95 0.66 2.70 -6.66
CA LEU A 95 0.77 1.94 -7.90
C LEU A 95 -0.32 2.33 -8.89
N LYS A 96 -0.20 1.85 -10.14
CA LYS A 96 -1.31 1.92 -11.09
C LYS A 96 -2.52 1.11 -10.58
N CYS A 97 -3.73 1.58 -10.87
CA CYS A 97 -4.96 0.97 -10.35
C CYS A 97 -5.13 -0.51 -10.68
N GLN A 98 -4.68 -0.95 -11.85
CA GLN A 98 -4.73 -2.36 -12.22
C GLN A 98 -3.97 -3.26 -11.22
N CYS A 99 -2.80 -2.82 -10.73
CA CYS A 99 -2.03 -3.60 -9.76
C CYS A 99 -2.78 -3.73 -8.42
N ASP A 100 -3.47 -2.67 -7.99
CA ASP A 100 -4.28 -2.70 -6.76
C ASP A 100 -5.55 -3.56 -6.93
N GLU A 101 -6.17 -3.54 -8.11
CA GLU A 101 -7.32 -4.40 -8.44
C GLU A 101 -6.93 -5.88 -8.46
N ASP A 102 -5.82 -6.21 -9.12
CA ASP A 102 -5.27 -7.57 -9.17
C ASP A 102 -4.86 -8.05 -7.77
N PHE A 103 -4.26 -7.16 -6.96
CA PHE A 103 -3.89 -7.47 -5.58
C PHE A 103 -5.12 -7.76 -4.71
N ASN A 104 -6.18 -6.95 -4.82
CA ASN A 104 -7.44 -7.17 -4.12
C ASN A 104 -8.04 -8.53 -4.49
N ALA A 105 -8.12 -8.83 -5.79
CA ALA A 105 -8.64 -10.10 -6.30
C ALA A 105 -7.80 -11.30 -5.85
N CYS A 106 -6.47 -11.18 -5.88
CA CYS A 106 -5.55 -12.22 -5.44
C CYS A 106 -5.75 -12.55 -3.96
N LEU A 107 -5.79 -11.53 -3.10
CA LEU A 107 -5.98 -11.72 -1.66
C LEU A 107 -7.36 -12.34 -1.36
N LYS A 108 -8.42 -11.87 -2.04
CA LYS A 108 -9.78 -12.46 -1.93
C LYS A 108 -9.81 -13.93 -2.36
N LYS A 109 -9.07 -14.28 -3.40
CA LYS A 109 -8.94 -15.66 -3.87
C LYS A 109 -8.16 -16.53 -2.88
N GLY A 110 -7.10 -15.99 -2.27
CA GLY A 110 -6.31 -16.68 -1.24
C GLY A 110 -7.15 -17.01 -0.01
N ASN A 111 -8.02 -16.08 0.42
CA ASN A 111 -9.01 -16.26 1.49
C ASN A 111 -8.46 -16.89 2.79
N THR A 112 -7.19 -16.65 3.11
CA THR A 112 -6.59 -17.04 4.39
C THR A 112 -6.76 -15.93 5.42
N ARG A 113 -6.49 -16.23 6.69
CA ARG A 113 -6.45 -15.20 7.74
C ARG A 113 -5.45 -14.09 7.38
N ALA A 114 -4.27 -14.44 6.90
CA ALA A 114 -3.26 -13.47 6.50
C ALA A 114 -3.72 -12.62 5.31
N SER A 115 -4.25 -13.26 4.24
CA SER A 115 -4.75 -12.54 3.06
C SER A 115 -5.85 -11.53 3.42
N ASN A 116 -6.79 -11.96 4.26
CA ASN A 116 -7.91 -11.12 4.68
C ASN A 116 -7.47 -9.95 5.57
N GLN A 117 -6.48 -10.16 6.45
CA GLN A 117 -5.94 -9.08 7.27
C GLN A 117 -5.14 -8.08 6.42
N VAL A 118 -4.27 -8.55 5.53
CA VAL A 118 -3.52 -7.69 4.61
C VAL A 118 -4.47 -6.88 3.72
N GLY A 119 -5.50 -7.52 3.17
CA GLY A 119 -6.52 -6.88 2.35
C GLY A 119 -7.27 -5.77 3.09
N TYR A 120 -7.82 -6.07 4.27
CA TYR A 120 -8.49 -5.06 5.09
C TYR A 120 -7.57 -3.89 5.43
N LEU A 121 -6.32 -4.19 5.74
CA LEU A 121 -5.33 -3.19 6.15
C LEU A 121 -4.98 -2.23 5.00
N TYR A 122 -4.74 -2.76 3.81
CA TYR A 122 -4.38 -1.99 2.62
C TYR A 122 -5.57 -1.20 2.06
N PHE A 123 -6.69 -1.88 1.82
CA PHE A 123 -7.82 -1.29 1.09
C PHE A 123 -8.80 -0.52 1.98
N ASN A 124 -8.94 -0.86 3.27
CA ASN A 124 -9.98 -0.28 4.13
C ASN A 124 -9.37 0.69 5.16
N ALA A 125 -8.24 0.34 5.77
CA ALA A 125 -7.63 1.14 6.83
C ALA A 125 -6.69 2.26 6.33
N LEU A 126 -5.74 1.92 5.46
CA LEU A 126 -4.67 2.83 5.01
C LEU A 126 -5.22 4.06 4.28
N GLY A 127 -6.35 3.91 3.59
CA GLY A 127 -6.94 4.98 2.78
C GLY A 127 -6.06 5.34 1.57
N THR A 128 -5.40 4.33 1.00
CA THR A 128 -4.58 4.50 -0.21
C THR A 128 -5.42 4.85 -1.44
N GLN A 129 -4.75 5.40 -2.43
CA GLN A 129 -5.27 5.69 -3.76
C GLN A 129 -4.31 5.11 -4.78
N CYS A 130 -4.84 4.79 -5.94
CA CYS A 130 -4.08 4.35 -7.10
C CYS A 130 -4.17 5.41 -8.21
N PHE A 131 -3.35 5.28 -9.25
CA PHE A 131 -3.44 6.16 -10.42
C PHE A 131 -3.74 5.39 -11.69
N ARG A 132 -4.42 6.02 -12.64
CA ARG A 132 -4.57 5.53 -14.02
C ARG A 132 -4.84 6.69 -14.96
N GLU A 133 -4.62 6.44 -16.25
CA GLU A 133 -5.03 7.34 -17.31
C GLU A 133 -6.51 7.12 -17.64
N ASP A 134 -7.32 8.18 -17.49
CA ASP A 134 -8.75 8.15 -17.74
C ASP A 134 -9.25 9.54 -18.17
N TYR A 135 -10.51 9.62 -18.60
CA TYR A 135 -11.13 10.93 -18.85
C TYR A 135 -11.11 11.80 -17.58
N PRO A 136 -11.05 13.15 -17.69
CA PRO A 136 -11.07 14.02 -16.52
C PRO A 136 -12.32 13.79 -15.67
N VAL A 137 -12.13 13.56 -14.37
CA VAL A 137 -13.23 13.38 -13.42
C VAL A 137 -13.96 14.71 -13.23
N ILE A 138 -15.28 14.70 -13.43
CA ILE A 138 -16.17 15.83 -13.13
C ILE A 138 -16.59 15.77 -11.66
N SER A 139 -17.13 14.62 -11.25
CA SER A 139 -17.70 14.45 -9.93
C SER A 139 -17.67 12.98 -9.49
N CYS A 140 -17.94 12.75 -8.21
CA CYS A 140 -18.23 11.42 -7.71
C CYS A 140 -19.74 11.27 -7.54
N VAL A 141 -20.34 10.29 -8.23
CA VAL A 141 -21.79 10.07 -8.20
C VAL A 141 -22.21 9.13 -7.08
N ARG A 142 -21.28 8.30 -6.58
CA ARG A 142 -21.58 7.32 -5.53
C ARG A 142 -20.42 7.15 -4.56
N TYR A 143 -20.72 7.25 -3.26
CA TYR A 143 -19.75 7.11 -2.18
C TYR A 143 -20.00 5.87 -1.32
N THR A 144 -18.96 5.38 -0.64
CA THR A 144 -19.09 4.46 0.50
C THR A 144 -19.73 5.16 1.71
N ILE A 145 -20.48 4.40 2.53
CA ILE A 145 -21.18 4.92 3.72
C ILE A 145 -20.27 4.92 4.96
N THR A 146 -19.53 3.83 5.20
CA THR A 146 -18.58 3.66 6.33
C THR A 146 -17.42 2.75 5.88
N PRO A 147 -16.23 2.80 6.52
CA PRO A 147 -15.79 3.68 7.62
C PRO A 147 -15.19 5.03 7.16
N LYS A 148 -14.77 5.14 5.89
CA LYS A 148 -14.28 6.39 5.28
C LYS A 148 -15.02 6.62 3.96
N ARG A 149 -15.28 7.88 3.63
CA ARG A 149 -15.91 8.28 2.37
C ARG A 149 -14.92 8.08 1.22
N LYS A 150 -15.18 7.07 0.39
CA LYS A 150 -14.48 6.76 -0.86
C LYS A 150 -15.44 6.86 -2.02
N CYS A 151 -14.96 7.32 -3.16
CA CYS A 151 -15.73 7.31 -4.39
C CYS A 151 -15.74 5.91 -5.02
N LEU A 152 -16.93 5.39 -5.30
CA LEU A 152 -17.13 4.10 -5.94
C LEU A 152 -17.45 4.23 -7.43
N GLU A 153 -17.90 5.41 -7.85
CA GLU A 153 -18.33 5.67 -9.22
C GLU A 153 -18.13 7.13 -9.55
N TYR A 154 -17.45 7.37 -10.67
CA TYR A 154 -17.02 8.68 -11.12
C TYR A 154 -17.81 9.08 -12.37
N GLU A 155 -18.14 10.35 -12.45
CA GLU A 155 -18.61 11.01 -13.67
C GLU A 155 -17.42 11.62 -14.40
N TYR A 156 -17.40 11.51 -15.72
CA TYR A 156 -16.25 11.87 -16.55
C TYR A 156 -16.61 12.87 -17.65
N ASP A 157 -15.68 13.77 -17.96
CA ASP A 157 -15.74 14.65 -19.12
C ASP A 157 -15.13 13.93 -20.34
N THR A 158 -15.96 13.18 -21.06
CA THR A 158 -15.53 12.39 -22.22
C THR A 158 -15.21 13.25 -23.45
N THR A 159 -15.39 14.57 -23.38
CA THR A 159 -15.06 15.49 -24.48
C THR A 159 -13.58 15.88 -24.50
N LYS A 160 -12.86 15.63 -23.40
CA LYS A 160 -11.44 15.96 -23.22
C LYS A 160 -10.55 14.74 -23.45
N GLU A 161 -9.27 15.00 -23.67
CA GLU A 161 -8.25 13.95 -23.69
C GLU A 161 -8.07 13.34 -22.29
N LYS A 162 -7.62 12.08 -22.26
CA LYS A 162 -7.36 11.38 -21.01
C LYS A 162 -6.13 11.94 -20.32
N ILE A 163 -6.15 11.91 -18.99
CA ILE A 163 -5.06 12.36 -18.13
C ILE A 163 -4.89 11.38 -16.96
N TYR A 164 -3.67 11.29 -16.45
CA TYR A 164 -3.41 10.55 -15.21
C TYR A 164 -4.02 11.27 -14.01
N GLN A 165 -4.79 10.52 -13.22
CA GLN A 165 -5.50 11.03 -12.04
C GLN A 165 -5.42 10.02 -10.89
N TRP A 166 -5.69 10.49 -9.67
CA TRP A 166 -5.81 9.65 -8.48
C TRP A 166 -7.24 9.10 -8.34
N PHE A 167 -7.36 7.83 -8.02
CA PHE A 167 -8.63 7.13 -7.79
C PHE A 167 -8.62 6.40 -6.45
N ASP A 168 -9.78 6.33 -5.82
CA ASP A 168 -9.94 5.56 -4.59
C ASP A 168 -9.94 4.06 -4.91
N VAL A 169 -9.14 3.30 -4.15
CA VAL A 169 -9.11 1.84 -4.30
C VAL A 169 -10.40 1.20 -3.79
N GLN A 170 -10.83 0.13 -4.46
CA GLN A 170 -11.99 -0.66 -4.07
C GLN A 170 -11.81 -1.24 -2.67
N ILE A 171 -12.91 -1.31 -1.91
CA ILE A 171 -12.88 -1.93 -0.58
C ILE A 171 -12.65 -3.44 -0.68
N TYR A 172 -11.86 -3.97 0.26
CA TYR A 172 -11.66 -5.40 0.43
C TYR A 172 -12.90 -6.03 1.05
#